data_AF-A0A932C2C3-F1
#
_entry.id   AF-A0A932C2C3-F1
#
_cell.length_a   1.000
_cell.length_b   1.000
_cell.length_c   1.000
_cell.angle_alpha   90.00
_cell.angle_beta   90.00
_cell.angle_gamma   90.00
#
_symmetry.space_group_name_H-M   'P 1'
#
loop_
_entity.id
_entity.type
_entity.pdbx_description
1 polymer ?
#
loop_
_entity_poly.entity_id
_entity_poly.type
_entity_poly.pdbx_seq_one_letter_code
_entity_poly.pdbx_strand_id
1 'polypeptide(L)' 'MKPAKRLRKKYVNEKYPTVVLKFEDGHEIPIPKGEGRAFDCYFGEKVIIMAIWDPTSRERDLIERRPADAFANDP' A
#
# COMPACT_ATOMS: atom_id res chain seq x y z
N MET A 1 -26.60 2.11 -5.67
CA MET A 1 -25.13 2.02 -5.46
C MET A 1 -24.64 3.37 -4.98
N LYS A 2 -24.10 3.48 -3.76
CA LYS A 2 -23.38 4.70 -3.37
C LYS A 2 -22.09 4.74 -4.21
N PRO A 3 -21.70 5.88 -4.81
CA PRO A 3 -20.43 5.96 -5.51
C PRO A 3 -19.30 5.63 -4.52
N ALA A 4 -18.32 4.84 -4.96
CA ALA A 4 -17.19 4.47 -4.13
C ALA A 4 -16.52 5.76 -3.61
N LYS A 5 -16.49 5.94 -2.29
CA LYS A 5 -15.91 7.14 -1.69
C LYS A 5 -14.40 7.04 -1.82
N ARG A 6 -13.80 7.93 -2.64
CA ARG A 6 -12.35 8.07 -2.74
C ARG A 6 -11.79 8.54 -1.39
N LEU A 7 -10.75 7.89 -0.92
CA LEU A 7 -10.03 8.17 0.31
C LEU A 7 -8.59 8.51 -0.06
N ARG A 8 -8.06 9.60 0.51
CA ARG A 8 -6.64 9.93 0.44
C ARG A 8 -5.96 9.41 1.70
N LYS A 9 -5.02 8.48 1.53
CA LYS A 9 -4.36 7.76 2.62
C LYS A 9 -2.86 7.85 2.49
N LYS A 10 -2.16 7.57 3.59
CA LYS A 10 -0.70 7.57 3.66
C LYS A 10 -0.18 6.27 4.27
N TYR A 11 0.94 5.78 3.75
CA TYR A 11 1.71 4.70 4.33
C TYR A 11 3.18 5.09 4.41
N VAL A 12 3.84 4.71 5.51
CA VAL A 12 5.27 4.94 5.75
C VAL A 12 5.94 3.58 5.95
N ASN A 13 7.00 3.31 5.18
CA ASN A 13 7.77 2.09 5.32
C ASN A 13 8.99 2.33 6.22
N GLU A 14 8.92 1.95 7.49
CA GLU A 14 10.05 2.12 8.42
C GLU A 14 10.96 0.89 8.51
N LYS A 15 10.47 -0.28 8.08
CA LYS A 15 11.05 -1.57 8.47
C LYS A 15 11.78 -2.28 7.33
N TYR A 16 11.17 -2.38 6.16
CA TYR A 16 11.63 -3.25 5.07
C TYR A 16 12.42 -2.46 4.02
N PRO A 17 13.33 -3.10 3.24
CA PRO A 17 14.11 -2.40 2.22
C PRO A 17 13.22 -1.64 1.22
N THR A 18 12.22 -2.33 0.68
CA THR A 18 11.14 -1.72 -0.11
C THR A 18 9.84 -2.43 0.21
N VAL A 19 8.76 -1.67 0.39
CA VAL A 19 7.38 -2.18 0.46
C VAL A 19 6.68 -1.87 -0.85
N VAL A 20 5.84 -2.77 -1.33
CA VAL A 20 4.90 -2.52 -2.42
C VAL A 20 3.49 -2.60 -1.88
N LEU A 21 2.74 -1.52 -2.06
CA LEU A 21 1.29 -1.50 -1.89
C LEU A 21 0.66 -1.97 -3.19
N LYS A 22 -0.07 -3.07 -3.17
CA LYS A 22 -0.82 -3.61 -4.31
C LYS A 22 -2.32 -3.43 -4.08
N PHE A 23 -2.96 -2.76 -5.03
CA PHE A 23 -4.37 -2.41 -5.02
C PHE A 23 -5.20 -3.48 -5.74
N GLU A 24 -6.52 -3.48 -5.54
CA GLU A 24 -7.39 -4.51 -6.14
C GLU A 24 -7.52 -4.35 -7.66
N ASP A 25 -7.32 -3.13 -8.18
CA ASP A 25 -7.28 -2.81 -9.60
C ASP A 25 -5.97 -3.21 -10.30
N GLY A 26 -5.00 -3.73 -9.54
CA GLY A 26 -3.69 -4.14 -10.03
C GLY A 26 -2.63 -3.04 -10.01
N HIS A 27 -2.96 -1.82 -9.57
CA HIS A 27 -1.97 -0.76 -9.35
C HIS A 27 -0.97 -1.18 -8.26
N GLU A 28 0.28 -0.76 -8.40
CA GLU A 28 1.33 -1.02 -7.42
C GLU A 28 2.12 0.25 -7.11
N ILE A 29 2.34 0.53 -5.82
CA ILE A 29 3.16 1.66 -5.36
C ILE A 29 4.34 1.12 -4.55
N PRO A 30 5.57 1.22 -5.06
CA PRO A 30 6.78 0.93 -4.27
C PRO A 30 7.08 2.10 -3.33
N ILE A 31 7.48 1.76 -2.11
CA ILE A 31 7.81 2.66 -1.00
C ILE A 31 9.14 2.17 -0.40
N PRO A 32 10.27 2.81 -0.75
CA PRO A 32 11.58 2.54 -0.15
C PRO A 32 11.58 2.72 1.37
N LYS A 33 12.56 2.12 2.04
CA LYS A 33 12.75 2.28 3.48
C LYS A 33 12.95 3.75 3.87
N GLY A 34 12.25 4.19 4.91
CA GLY A 34 12.27 5.55 5.42
C GLY A 34 11.36 6.52 4.66
N GLU A 35 10.75 6.09 3.56
CA GLU A 35 9.83 6.92 2.78
C GLU A 35 8.37 6.71 3.19
N GLY A 36 7.58 7.77 3.01
CA GLY A 36 6.14 7.72 3.08
C GLY A 36 5.51 8.21 1.79
N ARG A 37 4.46 7.53 1.33
CA ARG A 37 3.70 7.96 0.16
C ARG A 37 2.22 8.08 0.48
N ALA A 38 1.66 9.17 -0.04
CA ALA A 38 0.22 9.35 -0.10
C ALA A 38 -0.33 8.69 -1.36
N PHE A 39 -1.51 8.11 -1.26
CA PHE A 39 -2.18 7.41 -2.35
C PHE A 39 -3.69 7.57 -2.22
N ASP A 40 -4.38 7.44 -3.35
CA ASP A 40 -5.83 7.41 -3.41
C ASP A 40 -6.30 5.95 -3.46
N CYS A 41 -7.32 5.63 -2.68
CA CYS A 41 -7.95 4.32 -2.64
C CYS A 41 -9.46 4.47 -2.45
N TYR A 42 -10.21 3.37 -2.50
CA TYR A 42 -11.66 3.41 -2.33
C TYR A 42 -12.11 2.77 -1.02
N PHE A 43 -13.16 3.31 -0.41
CA PHE A 43 -13.76 2.71 0.77
C PHE A 43 -14.18 1.25 0.50
N GLY A 44 -13.72 0.32 1.33
CA GLY A 44 -13.98 -1.11 1.22
C GLY A 44 -12.94 -1.91 0.41
N GLU A 45 -12.01 -1.23 -0.27
CA GLU A 45 -10.90 -1.87 -0.99
C GLU A 45 -9.87 -2.48 -0.02
N LYS A 46 -9.22 -3.58 -0.42
CA LYS A 46 -8.07 -4.14 0.30
C LYS A 46 -6.76 -3.80 -0.40
N VAL A 47 -5.84 -3.23 0.35
CA VAL A 47 -4.46 -3.02 -0.09
C VAL A 47 -3.59 -4.13 0.47
N ILE A 48 -2.89 -4.85 -0.41
CA ILE A 48 -1.93 -5.88 -0.05
C ILE A 48 -0.55 -5.23 0.11
N ILE A 49 0.09 -5.47 1.24
CA ILE A 49 1.40 -4.92 1.57
C ILE A 49 2.42 -6.04 1.45
N MET A 50 3.37 -5.91 0.53
CA MET A 50 4.43 -6.89 0.29
C MET A 50 5.80 -6.26 0.49
N ALA A 51 6.74 -6.98 1.08
CA ALA A 51 8.13 -6.56 1.16
C ALA A 51 8.94 -7.15 -0.01
N ILE A 52 9.85 -6.35 -0.54
CA ILE A 52 10.89 -6.76 -1.47
C ILE A 52 12.22 -6.63 -0.74
N TRP A 53 12.91 -7.75 -0.58
CA TRP A 53 14.24 -7.79 0.03
C TRP A 53 15.35 -7.61 -1.00
N ASP A 54 15.19 -8.26 -2.16
CA ASP A 54 16.10 -8.16 -3.30
C ASP A 54 15.32 -7.67 -4.52
N PRO A 55 15.59 -6.46 -5.04
CA PRO A 55 14.90 -5.92 -6.20
C PRO A 55 15.19 -6.67 -7.51
N THR A 56 16.21 -7.52 -7.54
CA THR A 56 16.53 -8.38 -8.68
C THR A 56 15.80 -9.73 -8.63
N SER A 57 15.30 -10.11 -7.46
CA SER A 57 14.48 -11.29 -7.26
C SER A 57 13.01 -11.00 -7.58
N ARG A 58 12.29 -12.03 -8.03
CA ARG A 58 10.81 -11.98 -8.18
C ARG A 58 10.08 -12.30 -6.88
N GLU A 59 10.82 -12.65 -5.84
CA GLU A 59 10.27 -13.01 -4.54
C GLU A 59 9.77 -11.77 -3.79
N ARG A 60 8.58 -11.91 -3.22
CA ARG A 60 7.93 -10.88 -2.43
C ARG A 60 7.31 -11.53 -1.21
N ASP A 61 7.57 -10.99 -0.04
CA ASP A 61 6.98 -11.48 1.20
C ASP A 61 5.68 -10.76 1.48
N LEU A 62 4.59 -11.50 1.63
CA LEU A 62 3.34 -10.94 2.11
C LEU A 62 3.52 -10.50 3.57
N ILE A 63 3.40 -9.19 3.82
CA ILE A 63 3.48 -8.65 5.18
C ILE A 63 2.09 -8.63 5.80
N GLU A 64 1.14 -8.00 5.12
CA GLU A 64 -0.23 -7.86 5.61
C GLU A 64 -1.21 -7.56 4.48
N ARG A 65 -2.50 -7.74 4.76
CA ARG A 65 -3.59 -7.26 3.93
C ARG A 65 -4.43 -6.32 4.78
N ARG A 66 -4.53 -5.06 4.37
CA ARG A 66 -5.15 -4.01 5.16
C ARG A 66 -6.29 -3.37 4.38
N PRO A 67 -7.48 -3.19 4.95
CA PRO A 67 -8.54 -2.45 4.29
C PRO A 67 -8.15 -0.97 4.19
N ALA A 68 -8.56 -0.32 3.11
CA ALA A 68 -8.19 1.05 2.76
C ALA A 68 -8.49 2.07 3.87
N ASP A 69 -9.55 1.87 4.64
CA ASP A 69 -9.98 2.72 5.74
C ASP A 69 -9.03 2.67 6.95
N ALA A 70 -8.32 1.56 7.15
CA ALA A 70 -7.37 1.36 8.26
C ALA A 70 -6.00 2.04 8.03
N PHE A 71 -5.77 2.66 6.88
CA PHE A 71 -4.58 3.49 6.67
C PHE A 71 -4.75 4.87 7.30
N ALA A 72 -3.62 5.48 7.67
CA ALA A 72 -3.59 6.85 8.16
C ALA A 72 -4.14 7.80 7.08
N ASN A 73 -4.91 8.79 7.50
CA ASN A 73 -5.31 9.87 6.61
C ASN A 73 -4.06 10.70 6.28
N ASP A 74 -3.93 11.10 5.03
CA ASP A 74 -3.03 12.19 4.67
C ASP A 74 -3.76 13.50 5.00
N PRO A 75 -3.23 14.34 5.90
CA PRO A 75 -3.89 15.58 6.33
C PRO A 75 -4.02 16.62 5.20
#